data_AF-A0A7W3X157-F1
#
_entry.id   AF-A0A7W3X157-F1
#
_cell.length_a   1.000
_cell.length_b   1.000
_cell.length_c   1.000
_cell.angle_alpha   90.00
_cell.angle_beta   90.00
_cell.angle_gamma   90.00
#
_symmetry.space_group_name_H-M   'P 1'
#
loop_
_entity.id
_entity.type
_entity.pdbx_description
1 polymer ?
#
loop_
_entity_poly.entity_id
_entity_poly.type
_entity_poly.pdbx_seq_one_letter_code
_entity_poly.pdbx_strand_id
1 'polypeptide(L)'
;MTRTIARPLSQPTAAGGAAVDRATRGVRSPWEPVSADTMCTQMHGGPQTARVTGTWAGRKVDASFDRSNGCEIARWDSLTPALPEVR
;
A
#
# COMPACT_ATOMS: atom_id res chain seq x y z
N MET A 1 -14.78 29.80 17.65
CA MET A 1 -14.76 29.43 16.22
C MET A 1 -13.77 28.30 16.04
N THR A 2 -14.20 27.05 16.14
CA THR A 2 -13.29 25.90 16.05
C THR A 2 -13.79 25.00 14.93
N ARG A 3 -13.09 25.01 13.80
CA ARG A 3 -13.41 24.20 12.61
C ARG A 3 -12.87 22.79 12.86
N THR A 4 -13.75 21.85 13.21
CA THR A 4 -13.44 20.42 13.18
C THR A 4 -13.36 19.99 11.73
N ILE A 5 -12.14 19.83 11.21
CA ILE A 5 -11.93 19.19 9.90
C ILE A 5 -11.97 17.68 10.14
N ALA A 6 -13.17 17.10 10.09
CA ALA A 6 -13.33 15.68 9.86
C ALA A 6 -12.86 15.40 8.42
N ARG A 7 -11.58 15.03 8.24
CA ARG A 7 -11.11 14.45 6.99
C ARG A 7 -11.58 12.99 6.97
N PRO A 8 -12.52 12.57 6.10
CA PRO A 8 -12.79 11.16 5.92
C PRO A 8 -11.54 10.48 5.34
N LEU A 9 -11.05 9.44 5.99
CA LEU A 9 -9.89 8.62 5.60
C LEU A 9 -10.19 7.72 4.37
N SER A 10 -10.94 8.20 3.38
CA SER A 10 -11.52 7.30 2.37
C SER A 10 -11.59 7.87 0.95
N GLN A 11 -10.77 8.86 0.59
CA GLN A 11 -10.73 9.31 -0.81
C GLN A 11 -9.57 8.65 -1.57
N PRO A 12 -9.84 7.66 -2.45
CA PRO A 12 -8.86 7.23 -3.43
C PRO A 12 -8.59 8.40 -4.37
N THR A 13 -7.40 8.99 -4.31
CA THR A 13 -7.01 9.98 -5.31
C THR A 13 -6.70 9.22 -6.60
N ALA A 14 -7.41 9.56 -7.67
CA ALA A 14 -7.28 8.96 -9.00
C ALA A 14 -5.96 9.35 -9.71
N ALA A 15 -4.84 9.39 -8.98
CA ALA A 15 -3.47 9.45 -9.50
C ALA A 15 -2.83 8.05 -9.61
N GLY A 16 -3.66 7.00 -9.54
CA GLY A 16 -3.24 5.63 -9.19
C GLY A 16 -2.42 4.87 -10.22
N GLY A 17 -2.38 5.26 -11.51
CA GLY A 17 -1.64 4.51 -12.53
C GLY A 17 -0.14 4.82 -12.53
N ALA A 18 0.22 6.08 -12.82
CA ALA A 18 1.63 6.47 -13.01
C ALA A 18 2.47 6.42 -11.71
N ALA A 19 1.84 6.64 -10.56
CA ALA A 19 2.50 6.51 -9.26
C ALA A 19 2.82 5.04 -8.93
N VAL A 20 1.87 4.14 -9.21
CA VAL A 20 2.08 2.69 -9.13
C VAL A 20 3.15 2.24 -10.10
N ASP A 21 3.14 2.69 -11.36
CA ASP A 21 4.14 2.32 -12.35
C ASP A 21 5.55 2.74 -11.90
N ARG A 22 5.70 3.93 -11.30
CA ARG A 22 6.97 4.37 -10.74
C ARG A 22 7.43 3.49 -9.58
N ALA A 23 6.52 3.13 -8.67
CA ALA A 23 6.79 2.34 -7.48
C ALA A 23 7.10 0.87 -7.78
N THR A 24 6.50 0.33 -8.84
CA THR A 24 6.60 -1.09 -9.21
C THR A 24 7.71 -1.39 -10.21
N ARG A 25 8.40 -0.36 -10.73
CA ARG A 25 9.54 -0.55 -11.64
C ARG A 25 10.64 -1.40 -11.00
N GLY A 26 10.88 -2.59 -11.55
CA GLY A 26 11.91 -3.53 -11.07
C GLY A 26 11.48 -4.43 -9.91
N VAL A 27 10.25 -4.29 -9.40
CA VAL A 27 9.68 -5.17 -8.38
C VAL A 27 9.04 -6.38 -9.05
N ARG A 28 9.43 -7.60 -8.66
CA ARG A 28 8.91 -8.83 -9.29
C ARG A 28 7.43 -9.07 -8.99
N SER A 29 7.00 -8.81 -7.75
CA SER A 29 5.65 -9.10 -7.27
C SER A 29 5.14 -8.03 -6.28
N PRO A 30 4.82 -6.81 -6.74
CA PRO A 30 4.33 -5.76 -5.85
C PRO A 30 2.92 -6.04 -5.29
N TRP A 31 2.15 -6.89 -5.96
CA TRP A 31 0.75 -7.16 -5.64
C TRP A 31 0.56 -8.39 -4.75
N GLU A 32 1.53 -9.30 -4.73
CA GLU A 32 1.43 -10.51 -3.92
C GLU A 32 1.81 -10.21 -2.47
N PRO A 33 1.08 -10.77 -1.49
CA PRO A 33 1.47 -10.68 -0.09
C PRO A 33 2.80 -11.39 0.15
N VAL A 34 3.48 -11.03 1.23
CA VAL A 34 4.70 -11.72 1.64
C VAL A 34 4.34 -13.16 2.03
N SER A 35 5.13 -14.13 1.58
CA SER A 35 4.91 -15.54 1.96
C SER A 35 4.98 -15.68 3.48
N ALA A 36 4.05 -16.45 4.05
CA ALA A 36 4.00 -16.74 5.49
C ALA A 36 5.29 -17.43 6.00
N ASP A 37 6.02 -18.12 5.11
CA ASP A 37 7.28 -18.78 5.45
C ASP A 37 8.48 -17.82 5.45
N THR A 38 8.28 -16.57 5.04
CA THR A 38 9.34 -15.56 5.01
C THR A 38 9.70 -15.15 6.42
N MET A 39 11.00 -15.18 6.75
CA MET A 39 11.48 -14.67 8.04
C MET A 39 11.34 -13.15 8.07
N CYS A 40 10.35 -12.68 8.83
CA CYS A 40 10.02 -11.27 8.98
C CYS A 40 10.12 -10.85 10.44
N THR A 41 10.63 -9.64 10.67
CA THR A 41 10.61 -9.06 12.02
C THR A 41 9.16 -8.86 12.48
N GLN A 42 8.87 -9.12 13.75
CA GLN A 42 7.55 -8.92 14.35
C GLN A 42 7.30 -7.46 14.75
N MET A 43 7.67 -6.52 13.88
CA MET A 43 7.45 -5.09 14.07
C MET A 43 6.07 -4.70 13.54
N HIS A 44 5.25 -4.06 14.38
CA HIS A 44 3.95 -3.57 13.99
C HIS A 44 4.02 -2.08 13.63
N GLY A 45 3.68 -1.73 12.39
CA GLY A 45 3.78 -0.36 11.86
C GLY A 45 2.54 0.51 12.13
N GLY A 46 1.44 -0.10 12.59
CA GLY A 46 0.17 0.56 12.89
C GLY A 46 -1.03 -0.16 12.25
N PRO A 47 -2.26 0.29 12.55
CA PRO A 47 -3.50 -0.40 12.12
C PRO A 47 -3.88 -0.11 10.67
N GLN A 48 -3.05 0.63 9.91
CA GLN A 48 -3.39 1.04 8.55
C GLN A 48 -3.41 -0.17 7.62
N THR A 49 -4.45 -0.22 6.80
CA THR A 49 -4.61 -1.21 5.73
C THR A 49 -4.96 -0.48 4.43
N ALA A 50 -4.62 -1.08 3.30
CA ALA A 50 -4.99 -0.58 1.98
C ALA A 50 -5.39 -1.74 1.07
N ARG A 51 -6.33 -1.49 0.17
CA ARG A 51 -6.68 -2.42 -0.90
C ARG A 51 -6.58 -1.71 -2.24
N VAL A 52 -5.79 -2.28 -3.14
CA VAL A 52 -5.58 -1.77 -4.49
C VAL A 52 -6.32 -2.68 -5.45
N THR A 53 -7.34 -2.13 -6.11
CA THR A 53 -8.10 -2.82 -7.15
C THR A 53 -8.01 -2.06 -8.47
N GLY A 54 -8.00 -2.77 -9.58
CA GLY A 54 -8.01 -2.14 -10.90
C GLY A 54 -7.40 -2.98 -11.99
N THR A 55 -6.84 -2.30 -12.99
CA THR A 55 -6.09 -2.92 -14.08
C THR A 55 -4.69 -2.30 -14.10
N TRP A 56 -3.65 -3.12 -13.99
CA TRP A 56 -2.25 -2.71 -14.04
C TRP A 56 -1.49 -3.55 -15.07
N ALA A 57 -0.76 -2.91 -15.98
CA ALA A 57 -0.03 -3.57 -17.07
C ALA A 57 -0.90 -4.60 -17.85
N GLY A 58 -2.18 -4.29 -18.09
CA GLY A 58 -3.13 -5.17 -18.77
C GLY A 58 -3.69 -6.32 -17.92
N ARG A 59 -3.27 -6.46 -16.65
CA ARG A 59 -3.74 -7.49 -15.71
C ARG A 59 -4.67 -6.91 -14.67
N LYS A 60 -5.71 -7.65 -14.29
CA LYS A 60 -6.52 -7.30 -13.12
C LYS A 60 -5.67 -7.43 -11.86
N VAL A 61 -5.72 -6.39 -11.03
CA VAL A 61 -5.06 -6.39 -9.72
C VAL A 61 -6.12 -6.28 -8.64
N ASP A 62 -5.92 -7.07 -7.60
CA ASP A 62 -6.69 -7.04 -6.36
C ASP A 62 -5.75 -7.44 -5.23
N ALA A 63 -5.13 -6.44 -4.59
CA ALA A 63 -4.07 -6.63 -3.62
C ALA A 63 -4.41 -5.94 -2.29
N SER A 64 -4.24 -6.68 -1.20
CA SER A 64 -4.30 -6.13 0.15
C SER A 64 -2.90 -5.84 0.69
N PHE A 65 -2.81 -4.77 1.48
CA PHE A 65 -1.63 -4.33 2.18
C PHE A 65 -1.98 -4.04 3.63
N ASP A 66 -1.12 -4.47 4.54
CA ASP A 66 -1.17 -4.16 5.96
C ASP A 66 0.25 -3.86 6.46
N ARG A 67 0.39 -3.57 7.75
CA ARG A 67 1.67 -3.22 8.38
C ARG A 67 1.90 -4.07 9.62
N SER A 68 1.51 -5.35 9.54
CA SER A 68 1.53 -6.28 10.67
C SER A 68 2.93 -6.77 11.06
N ASN A 69 3.86 -6.80 10.11
CA ASN A 69 5.24 -7.25 10.29
C ASN A 69 6.20 -6.43 9.40
N GLY A 70 7.51 -6.59 9.60
CA GLY A 70 8.53 -5.81 8.90
C GLY A 70 8.56 -6.00 7.39
N CYS A 71 8.19 -7.17 6.89
CA CYS A 71 8.15 -7.40 5.44
C CYS A 71 6.94 -6.71 4.80
N GLU A 72 5.78 -6.76 5.45
CA GLU A 72 4.58 -6.04 4.98
C GLU A 72 4.76 -4.52 5.07
N ILE A 73 5.47 -4.03 6.09
CA ILE A 73 5.88 -2.61 6.16
C ILE A 73 6.78 -2.26 4.98
N ALA A 74 7.83 -3.05 4.71
CA ALA A 74 8.73 -2.78 3.58
C ALA A 74 8.00 -2.82 2.22
N ARG A 75 7.03 -3.73 2.07
CA ARG A 75 6.17 -3.83 0.89
C ARG A 75 5.27 -2.59 0.76
N TRP A 76 4.67 -2.12 1.85
CA TRP A 76 3.92 -0.87 1.89
C TRP A 76 4.79 0.33 1.47
N ASP A 77 5.98 0.45 2.07
CA ASP A 77 6.88 1.57 1.84
C ASP A 77 7.32 1.65 0.37
N SER A 78 7.54 0.50 -0.27
CA SER A 78 7.87 0.41 -1.70
C SER A 78 6.79 0.98 -2.64
N LEU A 79 5.54 1.09 -2.15
CA LEU A 79 4.38 1.58 -2.90
C LEU A 79 3.89 2.95 -2.43
N THR A 80 4.66 3.66 -1.60
CA THR A 80 4.24 4.92 -0.96
C THR A 80 4.04 6.13 -1.90
N PRO A 81 4.41 6.14 -3.20
CA PRO A 81 3.82 7.12 -4.13
C PRO A 81 2.33 6.87 -4.42
N ALA A 82 1.87 5.61 -4.26
CA ALA A 82 0.54 5.13 -4.63
C ALA A 82 -0.36 4.79 -3.43
N LEU A 83 0.23 4.56 -2.25
CA LEU A 83 -0.46 4.32 -0.99
C LEU A 83 -0.47 5.58 -0.12
N PRO A 84 -1.40 5.69 0.86
CA PRO A 84 -1.38 6.80 1.80
C PRO A 84 -0.02 6.89 2.51
N GLU A 85 0.60 8.06 2.47
CA GLU A 85 1.73 8.37 3.33
C GLU A 85 1.26 8.30 4.79
N VAL A 86 1.91 7.44 5.56
CA VAL A 86 1.69 7.30 7.00
C VAL A 86 2.94 7.82 7.69
N ARG A 87 2.83 8.98 8.35
CA ARG A 87 3.92 9.64 9.05
C ARG A 87 3.76 9.49 10.55
#